data_AF-A0A7S2V499-F1
#
_entry.id   AF-A0A7S2V499-F1
#
_cell.length_a   1.000
_cell.length_b   1.000
_cell.length_c   1.000
_cell.angle_alpha   90.00
_cell.angle_beta   90.00
_cell.angle_gamma   90.00
#
_symmetry.space_group_name_H-M   'P 1'
#
loop_
_entity.id
_entity.type
_entity.pdbx_description
1 polymer ?
#
loop_
_entity_poly.entity_id
_entity_poly.type
_entity_poly.pdbx_seq_one_letter_code
_entity_poly.pdbx_strand_id
1 'polypeptide(L)'
;RIILHNCLDSVFPVFTTTPPVLNGDNRSCHLAPHNTTYPALHYHLAQAGLPTGGGTSTSEHAGSSANSNNNQQKQAPMNFWDTPLHMNAVASASAGGPGGGTTGVPVAQPASPGGRRGSGSRSGDLAHVLLSPEQFYLLAIPVRGIGTKPTPALATGGGTQFPLPEQYVKVLESRENSVSSVQALLSTHSGDSAMEQNRGKEKNVLNSSQRMEVEEAVRAKFSEWLVNSGNL
;
A
#
# COMPACT_ATOMS: atom_id res chain seq x y z
N ARG A 1 -14.66 -9.29 -6.04
CA ARG A 1 -14.70 -9.63 -4.60
C ARG A 1 -13.37 -10.25 -4.20
N ILE A 2 -12.81 -9.87 -3.05
CA ILE A 2 -11.54 -10.41 -2.55
C ILE A 2 -11.82 -11.30 -1.34
N ILE A 3 -11.18 -12.47 -1.30
CA ILE A 3 -11.23 -13.42 -0.17
C ILE A 3 -9.78 -13.81 0.14
N LEU A 4 -9.33 -13.55 1.37
CA LEU A 4 -8.04 -13.98 1.90
C LEU A 4 -8.26 -15.24 2.74
N HIS A 5 -7.51 -16.30 2.44
CA HIS A 5 -7.66 -17.59 3.10
C HIS A 5 -6.31 -18.22 3.43
N ASN A 6 -6.05 -18.39 4.73
CA ASN A 6 -4.79 -18.97 5.23
C ASN A 6 -3.54 -18.27 4.66
N CYS A 7 -3.60 -16.94 4.51
CA CYS A 7 -2.49 -16.14 4.00
C CYS A 7 -1.58 -15.72 5.17
N LEU A 8 -0.27 -15.63 4.97
CA LEU A 8 0.66 -15.21 6.02
C LEU A 8 1.65 -14.17 5.47
N ASP A 9 2.05 -13.23 6.31
CA ASP A 9 3.16 -12.29 6.08
C ASP A 9 3.10 -11.60 4.70
N SER A 10 1.90 -11.14 4.31
CA SER A 10 1.61 -10.63 2.97
C SER A 10 0.93 -9.27 3.01
N VAL A 11 1.35 -8.37 2.12
CA VAL A 11 0.71 -7.05 1.95
C VAL A 11 -0.07 -7.04 0.63
N PHE A 12 -1.31 -6.58 0.67
CA PHE A 12 -2.22 -6.54 -0.46
C PHE A 12 -2.69 -5.10 -0.74
N PRO A 13 -2.02 -4.37 -1.64
CA PRO A 13 -2.49 -3.08 -2.15
C PRO A 13 -3.66 -3.32 -3.11
N VAL A 14 -4.90 -3.09 -2.64
CA VAL A 14 -6.11 -3.52 -3.37
C VAL A 14 -7.14 -2.41 -3.53
N PHE A 15 -7.87 -2.50 -4.64
CA PHE A 15 -9.10 -1.77 -4.86
C PHE A 15 -10.23 -2.81 -4.87
N THR A 16 -11.27 -2.57 -4.10
CA THR A 16 -12.40 -3.49 -4.05
C THR A 16 -13.72 -2.75 -3.95
N THR A 17 -14.69 -3.17 -4.76
CA THR A 17 -16.07 -2.65 -4.76
C THR A 17 -16.94 -3.29 -3.68
N THR A 18 -16.37 -4.22 -2.90
CA THR A 18 -17.05 -4.94 -1.81
C THR A 18 -16.05 -5.17 -0.67
N PRO A 19 -16.47 -5.15 0.60
CA PRO A 19 -15.62 -5.53 1.74
C PRO A 19 -14.82 -6.83 1.50
N PRO A 20 -13.47 -6.83 1.66
CA PRO A 20 -12.65 -8.03 1.65
C PRO A 20 -13.11 -9.02 2.72
N VAL A 21 -13.00 -10.32 2.45
CA VAL A 21 -13.34 -11.35 3.44
C VAL A 21 -12.08 -12.08 3.88
N LEU A 22 -11.84 -12.14 5.19
CA LEU A 22 -10.78 -12.94 5.78
C LEU A 22 -11.34 -14.23 6.36
N ASN A 23 -10.77 -15.35 5.93
CA ASN A 23 -11.15 -16.69 6.35
C ASN A 23 -9.90 -17.48 6.77
N GLY A 24 -9.99 -18.28 7.83
CA GLY A 24 -8.84 -19.01 8.36
C GLY A 24 -7.77 -18.14 9.03
N ASP A 25 -6.51 -18.59 8.99
CA ASP A 25 -5.34 -17.94 9.64
C ASP A 25 -4.72 -16.88 8.72
N ASN A 26 -4.90 -15.60 9.02
CA ASN A 26 -4.37 -14.49 8.22
C ASN A 26 -3.36 -13.63 8.97
N ARG A 27 -2.48 -14.25 9.77
CA ARG A 27 -1.49 -13.54 10.60
C ARG A 27 -0.52 -12.74 9.74
N SER A 28 -0.23 -11.52 10.18
CA SER A 28 0.64 -10.56 9.50
C SER A 28 0.20 -10.21 8.06
N CYS A 29 -1.06 -10.44 7.71
CA CYS A 29 -1.60 -9.96 6.45
C CYS A 29 -2.08 -8.52 6.60
N HIS A 30 -1.68 -7.68 5.64
CA HIS A 30 -2.05 -6.27 5.62
C HIS A 30 -2.76 -5.90 4.33
N LEU A 31 -3.92 -5.26 4.43
CA LEU A 31 -4.64 -4.62 3.34
C LEU A 31 -4.19 -3.16 3.26
N ALA A 32 -3.96 -2.68 2.04
CA ALA A 32 -3.57 -1.31 1.78
C ALA A 32 -4.37 -0.77 0.58
N PRO A 33 -4.52 0.56 0.45
CA PRO A 33 -5.17 1.12 -0.72
C PRO A 33 -4.34 0.83 -1.98
N HIS A 34 -4.99 0.44 -3.08
CA HIS A 34 -4.32 0.25 -4.36
C HIS A 34 -3.59 1.51 -4.83
N ASN A 35 -2.32 1.35 -5.20
CA ASN A 35 -1.44 2.46 -5.54
C ASN A 35 -0.54 2.21 -6.76
N THR A 36 -0.80 1.15 -7.51
CA THR A 36 -0.09 0.88 -8.76
C THR A 36 -0.78 1.59 -9.91
N THR A 37 0.00 2.13 -10.85
CA THR A 37 -0.51 2.58 -12.15
C THR A 37 0.38 2.06 -13.27
N TYR A 38 -0.21 1.80 -14.44
CA TYR A 38 0.50 1.42 -15.66
C TYR A 38 -0.30 1.87 -16.89
N PRO A 39 0.33 2.02 -18.07
CA PRO A 39 -0.31 2.69 -19.23
C PRO A 39 -1.67 2.11 -19.64
N ALA A 40 -1.84 0.79 -19.62
CA ALA A 40 -3.07 0.10 -20.00
C ALA A 40 -4.09 -0.07 -18.85
N LEU A 41 -3.84 0.46 -17.65
CA LEU A 41 -4.68 0.20 -16.47
C LEU A 41 -6.14 0.63 -16.70
N HIS A 42 -6.35 1.81 -17.28
CA HIS A 42 -7.68 2.33 -17.56
C HIS A 42 -8.50 1.41 -18.48
N TYR A 43 -7.85 0.83 -19.50
CA TYR A 43 -8.47 -0.11 -20.43
C TYR A 43 -8.83 -1.42 -19.73
N HIS A 44 -7.92 -1.97 -18.93
CA HIS A 44 -8.20 -3.20 -18.17
C HIS A 44 -9.31 -3.03 -17.13
N LEU A 45 -9.37 -1.88 -16.46
CA LEU A 45 -10.47 -1.57 -15.53
C LEU A 45 -11.81 -1.48 -16.27
N ALA A 46 -11.85 -0.80 -17.42
CA ALA A 46 -13.06 -0.71 -18.23
C ALA A 46 -13.52 -2.10 -18.71
N GLN A 47 -12.60 -2.94 -19.21
CA GLN A 47 -12.90 -4.32 -19.59
C GLN A 47 -13.40 -5.17 -18.43
N ALA A 48 -12.88 -4.95 -17.22
CA ALA A 48 -13.30 -5.64 -16.01
C ALA A 48 -14.65 -5.12 -15.45
N GLY A 49 -15.26 -4.10 -16.07
CA GLY A 49 -16.46 -3.44 -15.54
C GLY A 49 -16.21 -2.72 -14.22
N LEU A 50 -14.95 -2.37 -13.93
CA LEU A 50 -14.55 -1.61 -12.74
C LEU A 50 -14.57 -0.11 -13.05
N PRO A 51 -14.78 0.73 -12.02
CA PRO A 51 -14.82 2.17 -12.23
C PRO A 51 -13.46 2.69 -12.69
N THR A 52 -13.45 3.35 -13.84
CA THR A 52 -12.33 4.14 -14.32
C THR A 52 -12.43 5.52 -13.65
N GLY A 53 -11.72 5.70 -12.53
CA GLY A 53 -11.64 7.00 -11.85
C GLY A 53 -11.24 8.07 -12.87
N GLY A 54 -12.18 8.96 -13.21
CA GLY A 54 -11.99 9.90 -14.30
C GLY A 54 -11.07 11.03 -13.88
N GLY A 55 -9.82 10.97 -14.33
CA GLY A 55 -8.86 12.08 -14.34
C GLY A 55 -8.29 12.25 -15.75
N THR A 56 -8.56 13.43 -16.32
CA THR A 56 -8.09 13.99 -17.60
C THR A 56 -8.40 13.21 -18.88
N SER A 57 -9.57 13.51 -19.44
CA SER A 57 -9.82 13.49 -20.87
C SER A 57 -8.83 14.42 -21.61
N THR A 58 -7.69 13.88 -22.06
CA THR A 58 -6.98 14.40 -23.24
C THR A 58 -7.33 13.51 -24.42
N SER A 59 -8.58 13.60 -24.88
CA SER A 59 -8.99 13.15 -26.21
C SER A 59 -9.35 14.40 -27.02
N GLU A 60 -8.33 15.11 -27.48
CA GLU A 60 -8.48 15.94 -28.67
C GLU A 60 -8.69 14.98 -29.85
N HIS A 61 -9.95 14.66 -30.17
CA HIS A 61 -10.46 14.31 -31.50
C HIS A 61 -11.80 13.56 -31.36
N ALA A 62 -12.90 14.30 -31.46
CA ALA A 62 -14.12 13.97 -32.21
C ALA A 62 -15.26 14.84 -31.69
N GLY A 63 -15.64 15.85 -32.49
CA GLY A 63 -16.81 16.65 -32.20
C GLY A 63 -18.09 15.81 -32.26
N SER A 64 -18.98 16.03 -31.30
CA SER A 64 -20.41 16.31 -31.51
C SER A 64 -21.17 16.23 -30.19
N SER A 65 -21.87 17.32 -29.89
CA SER A 65 -23.22 17.37 -29.31
C SER A 65 -23.51 16.54 -28.04
N ALA A 66 -23.63 17.21 -26.89
CA ALA A 66 -24.91 17.37 -26.21
C ALA A 66 -24.76 18.08 -24.85
N ASN A 67 -25.61 19.09 -24.70
CA ASN A 67 -25.97 19.79 -23.49
C ASN A 67 -26.30 18.82 -22.33
N SER A 68 -25.67 18.96 -21.17
CA SER A 68 -26.11 18.31 -19.91
C SER A 68 -25.66 19.10 -18.69
N ASN A 69 -26.54 19.99 -18.24
CA ASN A 69 -26.55 20.56 -16.89
C ASN A 69 -26.92 19.49 -15.85
N ASN A 70 -26.03 18.53 -15.61
CA ASN A 70 -26.20 17.61 -14.48
C ASN A 70 -25.08 17.84 -13.46
N ASN A 71 -25.46 18.52 -12.38
CA ASN A 71 -24.76 18.58 -11.10
C ASN A 71 -24.81 17.20 -10.40
N GLN A 72 -24.51 16.12 -11.13
CA GLN A 72 -24.18 14.84 -10.51
C GLN A 72 -22.77 14.99 -10.00
N GLN A 73 -22.66 15.33 -8.72
CA GLN A 73 -21.45 15.18 -7.94
C GLN A 73 -20.96 13.75 -8.19
N LYS A 74 -19.95 13.63 -9.05
CA LYS A 74 -19.40 12.37 -9.55
C LYS A 74 -18.85 11.63 -8.34
N GLN A 75 -19.69 10.79 -7.73
CA GLN A 75 -19.34 10.06 -6.52
C GLN A 75 -18.08 9.27 -6.84
N ALA A 76 -17.05 9.49 -6.01
CA ALA A 76 -15.82 8.74 -6.15
C ALA A 76 -16.15 7.25 -6.10
N PRO A 77 -15.48 6.41 -6.90
CA PRO A 77 -15.74 4.99 -6.87
C PRO A 77 -15.53 4.44 -5.46
N MET A 78 -16.58 3.80 -4.92
CA MET A 78 -16.56 3.22 -3.58
C MET A 78 -15.46 2.16 -3.49
N ASN A 79 -14.46 2.39 -2.65
CA ASN A 79 -13.39 1.46 -2.37
C ASN A 79 -13.51 0.98 -0.93
N PHE A 80 -13.71 -0.33 -0.72
CA PHE A 80 -13.99 -0.94 0.58
C PHE A 80 -12.80 -1.70 1.17
N TRP A 81 -11.57 -1.40 0.73
CA TRP A 81 -10.36 -2.09 1.18
C TRP A 81 -10.12 -2.03 2.70
N ASP A 82 -10.62 -0.97 3.35
CA ASP A 82 -10.44 -0.64 4.77
C ASP A 82 -11.54 -1.22 5.68
N THR A 83 -12.52 -1.92 5.12
CA THR A 83 -13.65 -2.51 5.86
C THR A 83 -13.68 -4.04 5.77
N PRO A 84 -12.60 -4.76 6.14
CA PRO A 84 -12.56 -6.21 6.06
C PRO A 84 -13.60 -6.91 6.96
N LEU A 85 -14.13 -8.03 6.47
CA LEU A 85 -15.06 -8.92 7.17
C LEU A 85 -14.35 -10.22 7.58
N HIS A 86 -14.43 -10.60 8.85
CA HIS A 86 -13.90 -11.89 9.34
C HIS A 86 -15.00 -12.96 9.36
N MET A 87 -14.83 -14.04 8.59
CA MET A 87 -15.80 -15.16 8.57
C MET A 87 -15.86 -15.93 9.89
N ASN A 88 -14.75 -15.97 10.65
CA ASN A 88 -14.69 -16.69 11.93
C ASN A 88 -15.44 -16.00 13.09
N ALA A 89 -15.88 -14.75 12.91
CA ALA A 89 -16.61 -14.02 13.96
C ALA A 89 -18.10 -14.41 14.06
N VAL A 90 -18.67 -15.03 13.02
CA VAL A 90 -20.12 -15.27 12.93
C VAL A 90 -20.57 -16.59 13.56
N ALA A 91 -19.64 -17.50 13.89
CA ALA A 91 -19.98 -18.84 14.39
C ALA A 91 -20.18 -18.95 15.92
N SER A 92 -20.09 -17.84 16.69
CA SER A 92 -20.21 -17.88 18.16
C SER A 92 -21.53 -17.33 18.73
N ALA A 93 -22.50 -16.98 17.88
CA ALA A 93 -23.77 -16.38 18.31
C ALA A 93 -24.98 -17.31 18.08
N SER A 94 -24.89 -18.60 18.44
CA SER A 94 -26.07 -19.49 18.55
C SER A 94 -25.73 -20.84 19.19
N ALA A 95 -25.48 -20.85 20.49
CA ALA A 95 -25.60 -22.07 21.30
C ALA A 95 -26.18 -21.75 22.68
N GLY A 96 -27.29 -21.00 22.70
CA GLY A 96 -28.20 -20.99 23.83
C GLY A 96 -29.08 -22.23 23.77
N GLY A 97 -28.52 -23.39 24.13
CA GLY A 97 -29.29 -24.61 24.36
C GLY A 97 -29.88 -24.60 25.78
N PRO A 98 -31.17 -24.92 25.96
CA PRO A 98 -31.80 -24.95 27.28
C PRO A 98 -31.29 -26.16 28.09
N GLY A 99 -31.16 -25.95 29.39
CA GLY A 99 -30.51 -26.87 30.32
C GLY A 99 -31.17 -28.24 30.47
N GLY A 100 -30.33 -29.20 30.85
CA GLY A 100 -30.70 -30.50 31.41
C GLY A 100 -29.57 -30.94 32.31
N GLY A 101 -29.81 -30.91 33.62
CA GLY A 101 -28.82 -31.28 34.63
C GLY A 101 -28.50 -32.77 34.64
N THR A 102 -27.32 -33.12 35.13
CA THR A 102 -27.05 -34.36 35.88
C THR A 102 -25.73 -34.23 36.62
N THR A 103 -25.78 -34.53 37.90
CA THR A 103 -24.69 -34.59 38.87
C THR A 103 -23.78 -35.78 38.59
N GLY A 104 -22.45 -35.56 38.57
CA GLY A 104 -21.48 -36.64 38.37
C GLY A 104 -20.04 -36.23 38.71
N VAL A 105 -19.60 -36.61 39.91
CA VAL A 105 -18.26 -36.82 40.50
C VAL A 105 -17.01 -36.44 39.66
N PRO A 106 -16.04 -35.67 40.21
CA PRO A 106 -14.77 -35.38 39.53
C PRO A 106 -13.76 -36.54 39.71
N VAL A 107 -13.28 -37.09 38.61
CA VAL A 107 -12.04 -37.88 38.56
C VAL A 107 -10.93 -36.99 38.01
N ALA A 108 -9.92 -36.74 38.83
CA ALA A 108 -8.71 -36.02 38.45
C ALA A 108 -7.84 -36.89 37.52
N GLN A 109 -7.52 -36.37 36.34
CA GLN A 109 -6.43 -36.87 35.49
C GLN A 109 -5.35 -35.78 35.36
N PRO A 110 -4.06 -36.16 35.41
CA PRO A 110 -2.96 -35.21 35.47
C PRO A 110 -2.71 -34.50 34.13
N ALA A 111 -2.34 -33.24 34.25
CA ALA A 111 -2.07 -32.31 33.17
C ALA A 111 -0.87 -32.70 32.31
N SER A 112 -1.08 -32.73 30.99
CA SER A 112 0.00 -32.61 29.99
C SER A 112 0.24 -31.12 29.70
N PRO A 113 1.46 -30.59 29.90
CA PRO A 113 1.80 -29.21 29.57
C PRO A 113 2.33 -29.14 28.14
N GLY A 114 1.61 -28.53 27.20
CA GLY A 114 2.14 -28.38 25.85
C GLY A 114 1.19 -27.89 24.76
N GLY A 115 0.21 -27.06 25.08
CA GLY A 115 -0.66 -26.44 24.07
C GLY A 115 -0.74 -24.95 24.30
N ARG A 116 0.16 -24.18 23.70
CA ARG A 116 0.01 -22.72 23.58
C ARG A 116 -1.28 -22.45 22.80
N ARG A 117 -2.38 -22.22 23.53
CA ARG A 117 -3.61 -21.67 22.95
C ARG A 117 -3.26 -20.28 22.43
N GLY A 118 -3.29 -20.14 21.10
CA GLY A 118 -3.25 -18.84 20.45
C GLY A 118 -4.34 -17.96 21.05
N SER A 119 -3.93 -16.82 21.58
CA SER A 119 -4.82 -15.77 22.06
C SER A 119 -5.70 -15.34 20.89
N GLY A 120 -6.95 -15.79 20.88
CA GLY A 120 -7.95 -15.37 19.92
C GLY A 120 -8.33 -13.92 20.18
N SER A 121 -7.64 -12.98 19.51
CA SER A 121 -8.02 -11.57 19.46
C SER A 121 -9.37 -11.48 18.75
N ARG A 122 -10.43 -11.22 19.52
CA ARG A 122 -11.81 -11.10 19.04
C ARG A 122 -12.12 -9.63 18.77
N SER A 123 -12.39 -9.32 17.50
CA SER A 123 -13.25 -8.21 17.04
C SER A 123 -12.87 -6.75 17.30
N GLY A 124 -11.79 -6.43 18.02
CA GLY A 124 -11.31 -5.05 18.22
C GLY A 124 -10.14 -4.62 17.34
N ASP A 125 -9.67 -5.52 16.48
CA ASP A 125 -8.27 -5.51 16.05
C ASP A 125 -8.16 -5.34 14.52
N LEU A 126 -9.17 -4.80 13.83
CA LEU A 126 -9.07 -4.56 12.38
C LEU A 126 -7.86 -3.67 12.01
N ALA A 127 -7.36 -2.87 12.96
CA ALA A 127 -6.14 -2.10 12.83
C ALA A 127 -4.91 -2.96 12.50
N HIS A 128 -4.81 -4.22 12.95
CA HIS A 128 -3.68 -5.08 12.57
C HIS A 128 -3.77 -5.58 11.13
N VAL A 129 -4.97 -5.60 10.54
CA VAL A 129 -5.19 -6.03 9.16
C VAL A 129 -4.94 -4.89 8.19
N LEU A 130 -4.99 -3.64 8.61
CA LEU A 130 -4.67 -2.51 7.73
C LEU A 130 -3.17 -2.23 7.78
N LEU A 131 -2.57 -1.95 6.64
CA LEU A 131 -1.18 -1.49 6.60
C LEU A 131 -1.10 -0.09 7.22
N SER A 132 -0.15 0.17 8.12
CA SER A 132 0.00 1.52 8.65
C SER A 132 0.44 2.50 7.54
N PRO A 133 -0.01 3.77 7.56
CA PRO A 133 0.45 4.76 6.59
C PRO A 133 1.98 4.86 6.53
N GLU A 134 2.65 4.74 7.68
CA GLU A 134 4.11 4.81 7.82
C GLU A 134 4.83 3.63 7.18
N GLN A 135 4.15 2.51 6.96
CA GLN A 135 4.69 1.32 6.28
C GLN A 135 4.31 1.29 4.79
N PHE A 136 3.37 2.12 4.35
CA PHE A 136 2.90 2.15 2.97
C PHE A 136 3.96 2.60 1.98
N TYR A 137 4.07 1.95 0.83
CA TYR A 137 5.03 2.29 -0.22
C TYR A 137 4.38 2.15 -1.58
N LEU A 138 4.85 2.93 -2.56
CA LEU A 138 4.39 2.83 -3.94
C LEU A 138 4.84 1.52 -4.57
N LEU A 139 3.89 0.70 -4.99
CA LEU A 139 4.18 -0.53 -5.71
C LEU A 139 4.36 -0.20 -7.20
N ALA A 140 5.62 -0.14 -7.63
CA ALA A 140 5.98 -0.09 -9.04
C ALA A 140 6.04 -1.52 -9.60
N ILE A 141 5.04 -1.92 -10.38
CA ILE A 141 5.07 -3.21 -11.08
C ILE A 141 5.74 -3.00 -12.43
N PRO A 142 6.88 -3.68 -12.72
CA PRO A 142 7.47 -3.67 -14.05
C PRO A 142 6.52 -4.35 -15.03
N VAL A 143 5.73 -3.56 -15.75
CA VAL A 143 4.96 -4.10 -16.87
C VAL A 143 5.94 -4.28 -18.02
N ARG A 144 6.11 -5.53 -18.49
CA ARG A 144 6.85 -5.80 -19.72
C ARG A 144 6.05 -5.24 -20.89
N GLY A 145 6.24 -3.96 -21.17
CA GLY A 145 5.88 -3.37 -22.45
C GLY A 145 6.82 -3.91 -23.52
N ILE A 146 6.28 -4.22 -24.69
CA ILE A 146 7.08 -4.44 -25.89
C ILE A 146 7.82 -3.11 -26.16
N GLY A 147 9.10 -3.04 -25.79
CA GLY A 147 10.03 -1.99 -26.23
C GLY A 147 10.04 -0.65 -25.46
N THR A 148 9.30 -0.47 -24.36
CA THR A 148 9.34 0.78 -23.58
C THR A 148 10.07 0.61 -22.26
N LYS A 149 10.99 1.54 -21.96
CA LYS A 149 11.72 1.60 -20.68
C LYS A 149 10.71 1.60 -19.52
N PRO A 150 10.99 0.91 -18.41
CA PRO A 150 10.13 0.95 -17.23
C PRO A 150 10.08 2.38 -16.69
N THR A 151 8.98 3.09 -16.95
CA THR A 151 8.74 4.40 -16.37
C THR A 151 8.13 4.21 -14.98
N PRO A 152 8.74 4.72 -13.91
CA PRO A 152 8.13 4.66 -12.59
C PRO A 152 6.79 5.40 -12.63
N ALA A 153 5.77 4.74 -12.09
CA ALA A 153 4.36 5.13 -12.06
C ALA A 153 4.06 6.57 -11.60
N LEU A 154 4.97 7.21 -10.86
CA LEU A 154 4.83 8.59 -10.37
C LEU A 154 5.44 9.66 -11.31
N ALA A 155 6.36 9.27 -12.21
CA ALA A 155 7.13 10.23 -13.00
C ALA A 155 6.34 10.88 -14.15
N THR A 156 5.13 10.42 -14.44
CA THR A 156 4.35 10.90 -15.58
C THR A 156 3.07 11.60 -15.16
N GLY A 157 3.07 12.43 -14.09
CA GLY A 157 2.02 13.44 -13.82
C GLY A 157 0.55 12.96 -13.75
N GLY A 158 0.30 11.66 -13.86
CA GLY A 158 -1.00 11.05 -13.87
C GLY A 158 -1.29 10.60 -12.45
N GLY A 159 -2.10 11.38 -11.74
CA GLY A 159 -2.56 11.02 -10.41
C GLY A 159 -3.04 9.58 -10.34
N THR A 160 -2.92 8.96 -9.17
CA THR A 160 -3.40 7.60 -8.96
C THR A 160 -4.87 7.52 -9.36
N GLN A 161 -5.22 6.56 -10.23
CA GLN A 161 -6.59 6.42 -10.75
C GLN A 161 -7.63 6.22 -9.65
N PHE A 162 -7.17 5.72 -8.49
CA PHE A 162 -7.93 5.68 -7.26
C PHE A 162 -7.34 6.71 -6.30
N PRO A 163 -8.15 7.61 -5.72
CA PRO A 163 -7.66 8.54 -4.73
C PRO A 163 -7.19 7.80 -3.48
N LEU A 164 -6.00 8.12 -3.01
CA LEU A 164 -5.46 7.61 -1.75
C LEU A 164 -6.03 8.42 -0.58
N PRO A 165 -6.22 7.82 0.61
CA PRO A 165 -6.57 8.57 1.81
C PRO A 165 -5.45 9.55 2.18
N GLU A 166 -5.81 10.71 2.75
CA GLU A 166 -4.89 11.81 3.04
C GLU A 166 -3.67 11.39 3.86
N GLN A 167 -3.86 10.49 4.84
CA GLN A 167 -2.78 9.99 5.71
C GLN A 167 -1.68 9.27 4.91
N TYR A 168 -2.06 8.49 3.89
CA TYR A 168 -1.13 7.79 3.02
C TYR A 168 -0.41 8.74 2.07
N VAL A 169 -1.12 9.73 1.53
CA VAL A 169 -0.55 10.77 0.66
C VAL A 169 0.56 11.54 1.39
N LYS A 170 0.30 11.99 2.62
CA LYS A 170 1.29 12.72 3.44
C LYS A 170 2.59 11.94 3.65
N VAL A 171 2.49 10.63 3.90
CA VAL A 171 3.69 9.79 4.07
C VAL A 171 4.46 9.65 2.77
N LEU A 172 3.78 9.49 1.64
CA LEU A 172 4.43 9.43 0.33
C LEU A 172 5.14 10.75 -0.01
N GLU A 173 4.49 11.89 0.18
CA GLU A 173 5.08 13.22 -0.03
C GLU A 173 6.29 13.45 0.89
N SER A 174 6.18 13.09 2.17
CA SER A 174 7.28 13.21 3.13
C SER A 174 8.51 12.39 2.69
N ARG A 175 8.29 11.17 2.17
CA ARG A 175 9.36 10.33 1.66
C ARG A 175 9.95 10.86 0.36
N GLU A 176 9.12 11.35 -0.56
CA GLU A 176 9.57 11.96 -1.80
C GLU A 176 10.42 13.21 -1.54
N ASN A 177 10.00 14.06 -0.60
CA ASN A 177 10.78 15.21 -0.14
C ASN A 177 12.12 14.79 0.48
N SER A 178 12.13 13.70 1.27
CA SER A 178 13.35 13.16 1.88
C SER A 178 14.32 12.65 0.83
N VAL A 179 13.84 11.88 -0.15
CA VAL A 179 14.65 11.37 -1.28
C VAL A 179 15.18 12.52 -2.13
N SER A 180 14.32 13.49 -2.46
CA SER A 180 14.69 14.67 -3.24
C SER A 180 15.75 15.51 -2.52
N SER A 181 15.66 15.64 -1.19
CA SER A 181 16.66 16.31 -0.37
C SER A 181 18.01 15.59 -0.43
N VAL A 182 18.03 14.25 -0.30
CA VAL A 182 19.25 13.45 -0.43
C VAL A 182 19.84 13.55 -1.84
N GLN A 183 19.00 13.50 -2.88
CA GLN A 183 19.45 13.63 -4.27
C GLN A 183 20.02 15.02 -4.56
N ALA A 184 19.40 16.08 -4.07
CA ALA A 184 19.90 17.45 -4.21
C ALA A 184 21.26 17.61 -3.52
N LEU A 185 21.40 17.05 -2.31
CA LEU A 185 22.66 17.01 -1.58
C LEU A 185 23.79 16.27 -2.32
N LEU A 186 23.45 15.23 -3.08
CA LEU A 186 24.43 14.47 -3.88
C LEU A 186 24.74 15.14 -5.24
N SER A 187 23.78 15.85 -5.85
CA SER A 187 23.90 16.40 -7.21
C SER A 187 24.70 17.71 -7.28
N THR A 188 24.86 18.44 -6.18
CA THR A 188 25.51 19.77 -6.13
C THR A 188 27.00 19.77 -6.49
N HIS A 189 27.65 18.61 -6.60
CA HIS A 189 29.10 18.54 -6.90
C HIS A 189 29.48 17.55 -8.01
N SER A 190 28.53 16.89 -8.68
CA SER A 190 28.82 16.06 -9.87
C SER A 190 29.14 16.90 -11.12
N GLY A 191 29.01 18.22 -11.05
CA GLY A 191 29.47 19.16 -12.06
C GLY A 191 30.81 19.80 -11.68
N ASP A 192 31.90 19.07 -11.84
CA ASP A 192 33.18 19.74 -12.09
C ASP A 192 33.05 20.50 -13.41
N SER A 193 33.39 21.79 -13.39
CA SER A 193 33.42 22.76 -14.51
C SER A 193 32.18 23.65 -14.71
N ALA A 194 32.04 24.70 -13.90
CA ALA A 194 31.93 26.07 -14.45
C ALA A 194 31.91 27.14 -13.33
N MET A 195 32.95 27.98 -13.36
CA MET A 195 32.95 29.36 -12.88
C MET A 195 32.57 29.63 -11.40
N GLU A 196 33.63 29.60 -10.62
CA GLU A 196 33.96 30.50 -9.52
C GLU A 196 33.52 31.97 -9.79
N GLN A 197 32.29 32.34 -9.41
CA GLN A 197 31.89 33.75 -9.34
C GLN A 197 30.70 34.15 -8.44
N ASN A 198 30.27 33.32 -7.48
CA ASN A 198 29.24 33.76 -6.51
C ASN A 198 29.54 33.35 -5.06
N ARG A 199 30.55 34.02 -4.49
CA ARG A 199 31.07 33.85 -3.12
C ARG A 199 30.16 34.49 -2.04
N GLY A 200 28.89 34.09 -1.97
CA GLY A 200 27.96 34.72 -1.02
C GLY A 200 26.82 33.89 -0.43
N LYS A 201 26.45 32.72 -0.99
CA LYS A 201 25.28 31.95 -0.51
C LYS A 201 25.46 30.43 -0.62
N GLU A 202 26.46 29.87 0.05
CA GLU A 202 26.61 28.42 0.19
C GLU A 202 26.62 28.04 1.67
N LYS A 203 25.43 27.86 2.25
CA LYS A 203 25.28 27.30 3.61
C LYS A 203 24.91 25.81 3.63
N ASN A 204 24.78 25.16 2.46
CA ASN A 204 24.26 23.79 2.33
C ASN A 204 25.08 22.91 1.38
N VAL A 205 26.38 23.16 1.24
CA VAL A 205 27.27 22.25 0.52
C VAL A 205 27.87 21.27 1.53
N LEU A 206 27.58 19.97 1.36
CA LEU A 206 28.20 18.93 2.16
C LEU A 206 29.69 18.87 1.87
N ASN A 207 30.50 18.70 2.93
CA ASN A 207 31.93 18.50 2.75
C ASN A 207 32.20 17.10 2.16
N SER A 208 33.35 16.91 1.48
CA SER A 208 33.68 15.64 0.80
C SER A 208 33.55 14.40 1.71
N SER A 209 33.97 14.51 2.98
CA SER A 209 33.83 13.44 3.97
C SER A 209 32.36 13.12 4.30
N GLN A 210 31.51 14.12 4.44
CA GLN A 210 30.08 13.93 4.77
C GLN A 210 29.33 13.29 3.61
N ARG A 211 29.70 13.65 2.37
CA ARG A 211 29.15 13.01 1.17
C ARG A 211 29.51 11.53 1.12
N MET A 212 30.77 11.17 1.37
CA MET A 212 31.21 9.77 1.39
C MET A 212 30.42 8.96 2.43
N GLU A 213 30.19 9.54 3.61
CA GLU A 213 29.37 8.94 4.67
C GLU A 213 27.91 8.74 4.23
N VAL A 214 27.29 9.72 3.57
CA VAL A 214 25.92 9.59 3.03
C VAL A 214 25.86 8.52 1.94
N GLU A 215 26.81 8.50 1.00
CA GLU A 215 26.86 7.49 -0.06
C GLU A 215 27.08 6.08 0.51
N GLU A 216 27.95 5.93 1.51
CA GLU A 216 28.16 4.66 2.20
C GLU A 216 26.91 4.21 2.95
N ALA A 217 26.23 5.11 3.67
CA ALA A 217 24.98 4.81 4.37
C ALA A 217 23.87 4.39 3.39
N VAL A 218 23.73 5.07 2.26
CA VAL A 218 22.79 4.70 1.19
C VAL A 218 23.13 3.32 0.63
N ARG A 219 24.41 3.05 0.34
CA ARG A 219 24.86 1.74 -0.16
C ARG A 219 24.58 0.63 0.84
N ALA A 220 24.91 0.84 2.12
CA ALA A 220 24.68 -0.13 3.19
C ALA A 220 23.19 -0.47 3.32
N LYS A 221 22.32 0.55 3.31
CA LYS A 221 20.86 0.36 3.37
C LYS A 221 20.31 -0.32 2.13
N PHE A 222 20.83 -0.02 0.95
CA PHE A 222 20.44 -0.71 -0.28
C PHE A 222 20.86 -2.19 -0.26
N SER A 223 22.07 -2.50 0.21
CA SER A 223 22.53 -3.88 0.38
C SER A 223 21.68 -4.65 1.40
N GLU A 224 21.35 -4.04 2.53
CA GLU A 224 20.42 -4.63 3.53
C GLU A 224 19.05 -4.91 2.90
N TRP A 225 18.52 -3.97 2.12
CA TRP A 225 17.26 -4.16 1.41
C TRP A 225 17.31 -5.29 0.37
N LEU A 226 18.40 -5.42 -0.39
CA LEU A 226 18.56 -6.51 -1.35
C LEU A 226 18.56 -7.89 -0.67
N VAL A 227 19.27 -8.01 0.47
CA VAL A 227 19.29 -9.25 1.27
C VAL A 227 17.89 -9.56 1.81
N ASN A 228 17.21 -8.58 2.40
CA ASN A 228 15.88 -8.79 2.99
C ASN A 228 14.80 -9.07 1.94
N SER A 229 14.96 -8.55 0.72
CA SER A 229 14.02 -8.79 -0.39
C SER A 229 14.28 -10.08 -1.16
N GLY A 230 15.34 -10.84 -0.81
CA GLY A 230 15.71 -12.07 -1.50
C GLY A 230 16.23 -11.87 -2.93
N ASN A 231 16.70 -10.66 -3.24
CA ASN A 231 17.26 -10.29 -4.54
C ASN A 231 18.79 -10.39 -4.59
N LEU A 232 19.42 -11.02 -3.58
CA LEU A 232 20.87 -11.22 -3.47
C LEU A 232 21.23 -12.70 -3.42
#